data_AF-A0A143WVN0-F1
#
_entry.id   AF-A0A143WVN0-F1
#
_cell.length_a   1.000
_cell.length_b   1.000
_cell.length_c   1.000
_cell.angle_alpha   90.00
_cell.angle_beta   90.00
_cell.angle_gamma   90.00
#
_symmetry.space_group_name_H-M   'P 1'
#
loop_
_entity.id
_entity.type
_entity.pdbx_description
1 polymer ?
#
loop_
_entity_poly.entity_id
_entity_poly.type
_entity_poly.pdbx_seq_one_letter_code
_entity_poly.pdbx_strand_id
1 'polypeptide(L)'
;MCKKMHLLVMAGILAAGFMIAPLQAGATEPSTGNTASLTSSEAEELIEKNMPEVLYAHYNQSFSEIDLPEGWSWPDPDMLINEHNIQDFGIGYVYVPARFDVSQYDDIDFSEVQGYDPQGKYVEMLIEMFVAQAPNFVSYKDGFSLDKVYDGKPVEVSADDVVISTGVGTVRFTYQEKRISNHGTEYWVNIDEAPSNAGSYRIYTILDSGSNYYASDTMHFYFDIEQATPAYTLPENLSTTQGNPLASLSLPAGFQWLDETELCSEAGHHRFKAIYTPEDTTNYQTVEVELDVEVMATSASVDQSPMIAGDEVTLTVGDTFDWKKYVTATDTEDGNLTDQIQFVSQDVDTSKPGTYAFTVQVTDSQGNTTTKTIAVSVNAPVQDSTSTEDIVQTNDPTSLTLWTGSFLLFAAALVILWFKRPKQSNNA
;
A
#
# COMPACT_ATOMS: atom_id res chain seq x y z
N MET A 1 -35.17 -20.95 -6.96
CA MET A 1 -36.48 -21.39 -6.43
C MET A 1 -37.56 -20.91 -7.40
N CYS A 2 -38.04 -21.80 -8.27
CA CYS A 2 -39.00 -21.47 -9.32
C CYS A 2 -40.43 -21.70 -8.79
N LYS A 3 -41.23 -20.65 -8.63
CA LYS A 3 -42.66 -20.76 -8.28
C LYS A 3 -43.46 -20.88 -9.57
N LYS A 4 -44.04 -22.07 -9.80
CA LYS A 4 -45.12 -22.30 -10.76
C LYS A 4 -46.31 -21.40 -10.40
N MET A 5 -46.69 -20.51 -11.32
CA MET A 5 -47.94 -19.75 -11.23
C MET A 5 -48.90 -20.33 -12.26
N HIS A 6 -49.95 -21.02 -11.77
CA HIS A 6 -51.09 -21.43 -12.58
C HIS A 6 -51.89 -20.17 -12.93
N LEU A 7 -52.13 -19.91 -14.21
CA LEU A 7 -53.09 -18.90 -14.64
C LEU A 7 -54.25 -19.57 -15.38
N LEU A 8 -55.44 -19.19 -14.93
CA LEU A 8 -56.76 -19.72 -15.20
C LEU A 8 -57.22 -19.27 -16.60
N VAL A 9 -57.57 -20.20 -17.48
CA VAL A 9 -58.20 -19.91 -18.78
C VAL A 9 -59.68 -19.59 -18.55
N MET A 10 -60.10 -18.37 -18.87
CA MET A 10 -61.50 -17.97 -19.01
C MET A 10 -61.88 -18.08 -20.49
N ALA A 11 -62.63 -19.12 -20.85
CA ALA A 11 -63.22 -19.28 -22.17
C ALA A 11 -64.48 -18.41 -22.28
N GLY A 12 -64.46 -17.44 -23.20
CA GLY A 12 -65.63 -16.66 -23.60
C GLY A 12 -66.34 -17.32 -24.76
N ILE A 13 -67.49 -17.94 -24.47
CA ILE A 13 -68.44 -18.52 -25.44
C ILE A 13 -69.23 -17.39 -26.12
N LEU A 14 -69.28 -17.37 -27.45
CA LEU A 14 -70.38 -16.73 -28.19
C LEU A 14 -71.19 -17.82 -28.89
N ALA A 15 -72.38 -18.10 -28.35
CA ALA A 15 -73.38 -18.98 -28.93
C ALA A 15 -74.45 -18.15 -29.63
N ALA A 16 -74.75 -18.47 -30.89
CA ALA A 16 -76.03 -18.15 -31.52
C ALA A 16 -76.65 -19.47 -31.97
N GLY A 17 -77.74 -19.87 -31.31
CA GLY A 17 -78.41 -21.14 -31.53
C GLY A 17 -79.54 -21.10 -32.55
N PHE A 18 -79.90 -22.28 -33.03
CA PHE A 18 -81.26 -22.63 -33.44
C PHE A 18 -81.56 -24.10 -33.05
N MET A 19 -82.64 -24.30 -32.27
CA MET A 19 -83.29 -25.60 -32.04
C MET A 19 -84.07 -26.01 -33.33
N ILE A 20 -84.36 -27.29 -33.65
CA ILE A 20 -85.33 -28.22 -33.00
C ILE A 20 -85.05 -29.68 -33.44
N ALA A 21 -85.42 -30.61 -32.54
CA ALA A 21 -85.27 -32.09 -32.46
C ALA A 21 -86.05 -32.97 -33.50
N PRO A 22 -86.20 -34.31 -33.27
CA PRO A 22 -85.24 -35.39 -33.49
C PRO A 22 -85.79 -36.47 -34.47
N LEU A 23 -84.95 -37.35 -35.04
CA LEU A 23 -85.48 -38.58 -35.68
C LEU A 23 -84.55 -39.79 -35.53
N GLN A 24 -85.18 -40.88 -35.09
CA GLN A 24 -84.62 -42.18 -34.73
C GLN A 24 -84.25 -42.98 -35.98
N ALA A 25 -83.03 -43.52 -36.05
CA ALA A 25 -82.60 -44.40 -37.13
C ALA A 25 -82.90 -45.87 -36.80
N GLY A 26 -83.68 -46.51 -37.66
CA GLY A 26 -83.77 -47.96 -37.80
C GLY A 26 -83.33 -48.38 -39.19
N ALA A 27 -82.37 -49.31 -39.23
CA ALA A 27 -82.11 -50.34 -40.24
C ALA A 27 -81.75 -49.98 -41.71
N THR A 28 -80.54 -50.44 -42.07
CA THR A 28 -80.12 -51.19 -43.28
C THR A 28 -80.06 -50.52 -44.66
N GLU A 29 -78.88 -50.66 -45.28
CA GLU A 29 -78.45 -50.21 -46.62
C GLU A 29 -79.27 -50.79 -47.81
N PRO A 30 -79.16 -50.24 -49.05
CA PRO A 30 -78.04 -50.60 -49.94
C PRO A 30 -77.48 -49.48 -50.84
N SER A 31 -76.27 -49.71 -51.33
CA SER A 31 -75.47 -48.90 -52.24
C SER A 31 -76.20 -48.35 -53.48
N THR A 32 -76.02 -47.06 -53.75
CA THR A 32 -75.92 -46.52 -55.11
C THR A 32 -74.84 -45.44 -55.11
N GLY A 33 -73.99 -45.45 -56.14
CA GLY A 33 -72.89 -44.50 -56.28
C GLY A 33 -73.39 -43.07 -56.26
N ASN A 34 -72.92 -42.33 -55.26
CA ASN A 34 -72.99 -40.89 -55.19
C ASN A 34 -71.60 -40.46 -54.73
N THR A 35 -70.82 -39.83 -55.61
CA THR A 35 -69.66 -39.05 -55.19
C THR A 35 -70.23 -37.84 -54.46
N ALA A 36 -70.62 -38.04 -53.20
CA ALA A 36 -70.95 -36.96 -52.31
C ALA A 36 -69.63 -36.27 -52.01
N SER A 37 -69.37 -35.18 -52.73
CA SER A 37 -68.38 -34.18 -52.31
C SER A 37 -68.74 -33.86 -50.87
N LEU A 38 -67.86 -34.20 -49.94
CA LEU A 38 -68.05 -33.88 -48.53
C LEU A 38 -68.18 -32.35 -48.41
N THR A 39 -69.08 -31.92 -47.53
CA THR A 39 -69.59 -30.55 -47.45
C THR A 39 -68.57 -29.59 -46.87
N SER A 40 -68.71 -28.29 -47.13
CA SER A 40 -67.84 -27.22 -46.60
C SER A 40 -67.66 -27.28 -45.07
N SER A 41 -68.62 -27.83 -44.31
CA SER A 41 -68.51 -28.00 -42.85
C SER A 41 -67.51 -29.09 -42.43
N GLU A 42 -67.32 -30.12 -43.26
CA GLU A 42 -66.33 -31.19 -42.99
C GLU A 42 -64.91 -30.69 -43.29
N ALA A 43 -64.77 -29.74 -44.22
CA ALA A 43 -63.52 -29.03 -44.48
C ALA A 43 -63.11 -28.16 -43.28
N GLU A 44 -64.04 -27.40 -42.69
CA GLU A 44 -63.79 -26.58 -41.49
C GLU A 44 -63.40 -27.44 -40.28
N GLU A 45 -64.11 -28.55 -40.02
CA GLU A 45 -63.78 -29.47 -38.92
C GLU A 45 -62.39 -30.11 -39.08
N LEU A 46 -62.01 -30.49 -40.31
CA LEU A 46 -60.68 -31.03 -40.61
C LEU A 46 -59.59 -30.01 -40.30
N ILE A 47 -59.79 -28.75 -40.71
CA ILE A 47 -58.84 -27.66 -40.50
C ILE A 47 -58.71 -27.35 -39.00
N GLU A 48 -59.82 -27.24 -38.27
CA GLU A 48 -59.81 -26.98 -36.82
C GLU A 48 -59.06 -28.09 -36.06
N LYS A 49 -59.28 -29.35 -36.44
CA LYS A 49 -58.61 -30.50 -35.84
C LYS A 49 -57.09 -30.52 -36.06
N ASN A 50 -56.62 -30.00 -37.18
CA ASN A 50 -55.20 -29.97 -37.53
C ASN A 50 -54.54 -28.61 -37.25
N MET A 51 -55.25 -27.68 -36.60
CA MET A 51 -54.72 -26.35 -36.30
C MET A 51 -53.50 -26.47 -35.37
N PRO A 52 -52.38 -25.78 -35.67
CA PRO A 52 -51.21 -25.79 -34.81
C PRO A 52 -51.55 -25.27 -33.41
N GLU A 53 -50.96 -25.89 -32.38
CA GLU A 53 -50.89 -25.25 -31.06
C GLU A 53 -50.09 -23.95 -31.15
N VAL A 54 -50.21 -23.09 -30.12
CA VAL A 54 -49.47 -21.82 -30.06
C VAL A 54 -47.98 -22.06 -30.28
N LEU A 55 -47.44 -21.46 -31.34
CA LEU A 55 -46.03 -21.53 -31.67
C LEU A 55 -45.23 -20.53 -30.84
N TYR A 56 -43.96 -20.83 -30.58
CA TYR A 56 -43.07 -19.96 -29.82
C TYR A 56 -41.89 -19.52 -30.67
N ALA A 57 -41.65 -18.22 -30.71
CA ALA A 57 -40.57 -17.62 -31.49
C ALA A 57 -39.89 -16.48 -30.73
N HIS A 58 -38.77 -16.00 -31.26
CA HIS A 58 -38.10 -14.80 -30.79
C HIS A 58 -38.06 -13.72 -31.88
N TYR A 59 -37.91 -12.45 -31.45
CA TYR A 59 -37.73 -11.34 -32.38
C TYR A 59 -36.56 -11.58 -33.35
N ASN A 60 -36.79 -11.29 -34.62
CA ASN A 60 -35.83 -11.44 -35.73
C ASN A 60 -35.39 -12.89 -36.02
N GLN A 61 -36.11 -13.89 -35.49
CA GLN A 61 -35.98 -15.29 -35.91
C GLN A 61 -36.58 -15.49 -37.31
N SER A 62 -36.01 -16.41 -38.10
CA SER A 62 -36.55 -16.80 -39.41
C SER A 62 -37.70 -17.80 -39.25
N PHE A 63 -38.75 -17.72 -40.08
CA PHE A 63 -39.85 -18.70 -40.06
C PHE A 63 -39.38 -20.14 -40.34
N SER A 64 -38.36 -20.31 -41.18
CA SER A 64 -37.74 -21.60 -41.49
C SER A 64 -37.10 -22.30 -40.28
N GLU A 65 -36.87 -21.57 -39.18
CA GLU A 65 -36.35 -22.12 -37.92
C GLU A 65 -37.47 -22.58 -36.96
N ILE A 66 -38.74 -22.41 -37.34
CA ILE A 66 -39.90 -22.80 -36.56
C ILE A 66 -40.56 -24.00 -37.24
N ASP A 67 -40.50 -25.13 -36.55
CA ASP A 67 -41.14 -26.36 -36.99
C ASP A 67 -42.67 -26.21 -36.98
N LEU A 68 -43.30 -26.50 -38.11
CA LEU A 68 -44.75 -26.59 -38.24
C LEU A 68 -45.21 -28.06 -38.11
N PRO A 69 -46.44 -28.30 -37.63
CA PRO A 69 -47.03 -29.64 -37.65
C PRO A 69 -47.13 -30.22 -39.07
N GLU A 70 -47.31 -31.52 -39.16
CA GLU A 70 -47.50 -32.21 -40.44
C GLU A 70 -48.66 -31.59 -41.25
N GLY A 71 -48.44 -31.40 -42.55
CA GLY A 71 -49.40 -30.78 -43.46
C GLY A 71 -49.37 -29.24 -43.47
N TRP A 72 -48.56 -28.59 -42.63
CA TRP A 72 -48.43 -27.13 -42.60
C TRP A 72 -47.13 -26.64 -43.22
N SER A 73 -47.17 -25.46 -43.83
CA SER A 73 -46.00 -24.79 -44.41
C SER A 73 -46.09 -23.26 -44.29
N TRP A 74 -44.93 -22.62 -44.23
CA TRP A 74 -44.82 -21.16 -44.26
C TRP A 74 -44.94 -20.64 -45.69
N PRO A 75 -45.74 -19.57 -45.95
CA PRO A 75 -45.79 -18.92 -47.26
C PRO A 75 -44.44 -18.36 -47.71
N ASP A 76 -43.66 -17.85 -46.76
CA ASP A 76 -42.30 -17.35 -46.94
C ASP A 76 -41.42 -17.82 -45.76
N PRO A 77 -40.74 -18.98 -45.90
CA PRO A 77 -39.89 -19.52 -44.83
C PRO A 77 -38.68 -18.64 -44.50
N ASP A 78 -38.21 -17.80 -45.42
CA ASP A 78 -37.02 -16.96 -45.20
C ASP A 78 -37.37 -15.60 -44.57
N MET A 79 -38.66 -15.31 -44.37
CA MET A 79 -39.12 -14.09 -43.74
C MET A 79 -38.71 -14.05 -42.25
N LEU A 80 -38.24 -12.88 -41.82
CA LEU A 80 -37.88 -12.64 -40.42
C LEU A 80 -39.08 -12.14 -39.61
N ILE A 81 -39.18 -12.56 -38.36
CA ILE A 81 -40.24 -12.18 -37.41
C ILE A 81 -39.90 -10.81 -36.80
N ASN A 82 -40.37 -9.73 -37.42
CA ASN A 82 -40.13 -8.37 -36.93
C ASN A 82 -41.22 -7.37 -37.35
N GLU A 83 -41.13 -6.14 -36.85
CA GLU A 83 -42.09 -5.04 -37.08
C GLU A 83 -42.19 -4.54 -38.53
N HIS A 84 -41.22 -4.90 -39.38
CA HIS A 84 -41.25 -4.54 -40.80
C HIS A 84 -42.05 -5.57 -41.62
N ASN A 85 -42.03 -6.83 -41.19
CA ASN A 85 -42.60 -7.95 -41.93
C ASN A 85 -43.97 -8.40 -41.40
N ILE A 86 -44.28 -8.13 -40.13
CA ILE A 86 -45.53 -8.52 -39.48
C ILE A 86 -46.31 -7.25 -39.08
N GLN A 87 -47.56 -7.13 -39.52
CA GLN A 87 -48.42 -6.00 -39.17
C GLN A 87 -48.87 -6.08 -37.69
N ASP A 88 -49.05 -4.93 -37.03
CA ASP A 88 -49.44 -4.81 -35.61
C ASP A 88 -48.55 -5.62 -34.65
N PHE A 89 -47.24 -5.60 -34.93
CA PHE A 89 -46.25 -6.37 -34.20
C PHE A 89 -45.90 -5.77 -32.83
N GLY A 90 -45.86 -6.64 -31.82
CA GLY A 90 -45.29 -6.38 -30.50
C GLY A 90 -44.85 -7.70 -29.85
N ILE A 91 -43.98 -7.63 -28.85
CA ILE A 91 -43.66 -8.82 -28.03
C ILE A 91 -44.95 -9.31 -27.37
N GLY A 92 -45.27 -10.59 -27.56
CA GLY A 92 -46.56 -11.17 -27.18
C GLY A 92 -47.18 -11.99 -28.31
N TYR A 93 -48.51 -12.10 -28.29
CA TYR A 93 -49.26 -12.88 -29.29
C TYR A 93 -49.41 -12.10 -30.60
N VAL A 94 -49.08 -12.76 -31.70
CA VAL A 94 -49.27 -12.28 -33.08
C VAL A 94 -49.96 -13.36 -33.90
N TYR A 95 -50.60 -12.94 -35.00
CA TYR A 95 -51.28 -13.82 -35.94
C TYR A 95 -50.55 -13.76 -37.29
N VAL A 96 -50.08 -14.91 -37.78
CA VAL A 96 -49.24 -15.00 -38.99
C VAL A 96 -49.82 -15.99 -40.00
N PRO A 97 -49.68 -15.74 -41.31
CA PRO A 97 -50.21 -16.64 -42.32
C PRO A 97 -49.40 -17.94 -42.40
N ALA A 98 -50.10 -19.08 -42.42
CA ALA A 98 -49.57 -20.41 -42.69
C ALA A 98 -50.50 -21.16 -43.65
N ARG A 99 -49.95 -22.11 -44.41
CA ARG A 99 -50.69 -22.88 -45.42
C ARG A 99 -50.84 -24.32 -44.97
N PHE A 100 -52.09 -24.79 -44.91
CA PHE A 100 -52.42 -26.19 -44.72
C PHE A 100 -52.59 -26.88 -46.08
N ASP A 101 -51.78 -27.89 -46.36
CA ASP A 101 -51.83 -28.69 -47.58
C ASP A 101 -53.06 -29.60 -47.56
N VAL A 102 -53.93 -29.43 -48.56
CA VAL A 102 -55.15 -30.22 -48.70
C VAL A 102 -55.13 -31.16 -49.91
N SER A 103 -53.97 -31.32 -50.55
CA SER A 103 -53.80 -32.13 -51.76
C SER A 103 -54.15 -33.60 -51.60
N GLN A 104 -54.11 -34.11 -50.37
CA GLN A 104 -54.49 -35.49 -50.03
C GLN A 104 -55.99 -35.69 -49.77
N TYR A 105 -56.79 -34.62 -49.76
CA TYR A 105 -58.21 -34.65 -49.41
C TYR A 105 -59.10 -34.35 -50.64
N ASP A 106 -58.90 -35.08 -51.74
CA ASP A 106 -59.63 -34.85 -53.01
C ASP A 106 -61.16 -35.08 -52.92
N ASP A 107 -61.64 -35.75 -51.86
CA ASP A 107 -63.07 -36.05 -51.63
C ASP A 107 -63.81 -34.94 -50.83
N ILE A 108 -63.09 -33.89 -50.38
CA ILE A 108 -63.64 -32.79 -49.57
C ILE A 108 -63.71 -31.50 -50.40
N ASP A 109 -64.86 -30.81 -50.33
CA ASP A 109 -65.02 -29.50 -50.97
C ASP A 109 -64.51 -28.36 -50.08
N PHE A 110 -63.40 -27.73 -50.48
CA PHE A 110 -62.84 -26.56 -49.82
C PHE A 110 -63.25 -25.23 -50.47
N SER A 111 -64.09 -25.25 -51.53
CA SER A 111 -64.37 -24.05 -52.35
C SER A 111 -65.03 -22.90 -51.60
N GLU A 112 -65.72 -23.19 -50.49
CA GLU A 112 -66.34 -22.19 -49.62
C GLU A 112 -65.48 -21.82 -48.40
N VAL A 113 -64.33 -22.49 -48.20
CA VAL A 113 -63.42 -22.21 -47.08
C VAL A 113 -62.60 -20.95 -47.36
N GLN A 114 -62.63 -20.01 -46.42
CA GLN A 114 -61.84 -18.78 -46.53
C GLN A 114 -60.34 -19.10 -46.60
N GLY A 115 -59.64 -18.51 -47.58
CA GLY A 115 -58.20 -18.69 -47.77
C GLY A 115 -57.82 -19.91 -48.61
N TYR A 116 -58.80 -20.67 -49.11
CA TYR A 116 -58.54 -21.77 -50.04
C TYR A 116 -57.99 -21.30 -51.39
N ASP A 117 -56.88 -21.91 -51.81
CA ASP A 117 -56.27 -21.75 -53.13
C ASP A 117 -56.42 -23.07 -53.92
N PRO A 118 -57.25 -23.11 -54.98
CA PRO A 118 -57.48 -24.32 -55.76
C PRO A 118 -56.32 -24.69 -56.68
N GLN A 119 -55.43 -23.74 -57.04
CA GLN A 119 -54.26 -24.03 -57.88
C GLN A 119 -53.13 -24.64 -57.06
N GLY A 120 -52.87 -24.09 -55.88
CA GLY A 120 -51.86 -24.56 -54.93
C GLY A 120 -52.33 -25.73 -54.07
N LYS A 121 -53.63 -26.03 -54.05
CA LYS A 121 -54.29 -27.02 -53.18
C LYS A 121 -53.92 -26.84 -51.69
N TYR A 122 -54.08 -25.62 -51.19
CA TYR A 122 -53.89 -25.31 -49.77
C TYR A 122 -54.97 -24.38 -49.24
N VAL A 123 -55.12 -24.31 -47.92
CA VAL A 123 -55.87 -23.26 -47.22
C VAL A 123 -54.86 -22.38 -46.47
N GLU A 124 -54.80 -21.09 -46.80
CA GLU A 124 -53.98 -20.11 -46.08
C GLU A 124 -54.80 -19.46 -44.96
N MET A 125 -54.25 -19.48 -43.75
CA MET A 125 -54.92 -18.89 -42.60
C MET A 125 -53.95 -18.34 -41.57
N LEU A 126 -54.49 -17.49 -40.70
CA LEU A 126 -53.74 -16.89 -39.60
C LEU A 126 -53.67 -17.85 -38.43
N ILE A 127 -52.45 -18.24 -38.05
CA ILE A 127 -52.18 -19.05 -36.86
C ILE A 127 -51.58 -18.20 -35.75
N GLU A 128 -51.85 -18.58 -34.50
CA GLU A 128 -51.38 -17.86 -33.31
C GLU A 128 -49.94 -18.24 -32.95
N MET A 129 -49.12 -17.22 -32.69
CA MET A 129 -47.73 -17.37 -32.28
C MET A 129 -47.39 -16.40 -31.16
N PHE A 130 -46.67 -16.87 -30.14
CA PHE A 130 -46.10 -16.04 -29.09
C PHE A 130 -44.65 -15.66 -29.44
N VAL A 131 -44.38 -14.37 -29.59
CA VAL A 131 -43.05 -13.83 -29.88
C VAL A 131 -42.43 -13.24 -28.62
N ALA A 132 -41.32 -13.82 -28.18
CA ALA A 132 -40.50 -13.35 -27.08
C ALA A 132 -39.39 -12.39 -27.56
N GLN A 133 -38.81 -11.64 -26.61
CA GLN A 133 -37.61 -10.85 -26.89
C GLN A 133 -36.44 -11.74 -27.32
N ALA A 134 -35.56 -11.19 -28.16
CA ALA A 134 -34.32 -11.83 -28.57
C ALA A 134 -33.13 -11.40 -27.70
N PRO A 135 -32.03 -12.19 -27.66
CA PRO A 135 -30.78 -11.76 -27.03
C PRO A 135 -30.18 -10.54 -27.70
N ASN A 136 -29.73 -9.60 -26.88
CA ASN A 136 -28.70 -8.64 -27.27
C ASN A 136 -27.32 -9.35 -27.29
N PHE A 137 -26.46 -8.95 -28.23
CA PHE A 137 -25.06 -9.38 -28.26
C PHE A 137 -24.14 -8.19 -28.44
N VAL A 138 -23.26 -8.00 -27.46
CA VAL A 138 -22.21 -6.98 -27.45
C VAL A 138 -20.87 -7.67 -27.15
N SER A 139 -19.80 -7.23 -27.82
CA SER A 139 -18.44 -7.68 -27.57
C SER A 139 -17.45 -6.52 -27.70
N TYR A 140 -16.25 -6.64 -27.14
CA TYR A 140 -15.17 -5.70 -27.43
C TYR A 140 -14.58 -5.97 -28.84
N LYS A 141 -14.01 -4.94 -29.45
CA LYS A 141 -13.27 -5.07 -30.71
C LYS A 141 -11.98 -5.88 -30.54
N ASP A 142 -11.52 -6.49 -31.63
CA ASP A 142 -10.23 -7.17 -31.66
C ASP A 142 -9.09 -6.21 -31.27
N GLY A 143 -8.21 -6.67 -30.39
CA GLY A 143 -7.08 -5.87 -29.90
C GLY A 143 -7.42 -4.84 -28.82
N PHE A 144 -8.65 -4.83 -28.30
CA PHE A 144 -9.01 -4.04 -27.13
C PHE A 144 -8.08 -4.39 -25.95
N SER A 145 -7.54 -3.36 -25.28
CA SER A 145 -6.77 -3.47 -24.04
C SER A 145 -6.85 -2.13 -23.30
N LEU A 146 -6.84 -2.22 -21.97
CA LEU A 146 -6.78 -1.06 -21.06
C LEU A 146 -5.50 -1.08 -20.21
N ASP A 147 -4.55 -1.97 -20.53
CA ASP A 147 -3.30 -2.10 -19.79
C ASP A 147 -2.47 -0.83 -19.93
N LYS A 148 -2.01 -0.28 -18.81
CA LYS A 148 -1.22 0.95 -18.79
C LYS A 148 -0.32 1.01 -17.56
N VAL A 149 0.69 1.86 -17.62
CA VAL A 149 1.42 2.30 -16.42
C VAL A 149 0.68 3.48 -15.82
N TYR A 150 0.67 3.58 -14.48
CA TYR A 150 0.04 4.68 -13.76
C TYR A 150 0.50 6.06 -14.28
N ASP A 151 -0.45 6.88 -14.69
CA ASP A 151 -0.24 8.23 -15.23
C ASP A 151 -1.15 9.28 -14.56
N GLY A 152 -1.84 8.90 -13.47
CA GLY A 152 -2.80 9.72 -12.75
C GLY A 152 -4.14 9.94 -13.47
N LYS A 153 -4.39 9.29 -14.61
CA LYS A 153 -5.62 9.41 -15.39
C LYS A 153 -6.43 8.12 -15.37
N PRO A 154 -7.76 8.19 -15.26
CA PRO A 154 -8.64 7.03 -15.43
C PRO A 154 -8.43 6.33 -16.77
N VAL A 155 -8.74 5.04 -16.82
CA VAL A 155 -8.89 4.32 -18.10
C VAL A 155 -10.06 4.91 -18.89
N GLU A 156 -9.90 4.94 -20.22
CA GLU A 156 -10.91 5.46 -21.13
C GLU A 156 -11.46 4.31 -21.99
N VAL A 157 -12.79 4.21 -22.04
CA VAL A 157 -13.52 3.28 -22.89
C VAL A 157 -14.75 4.00 -23.43
N SER A 158 -15.14 3.68 -24.65
CA SER A 158 -16.23 4.33 -25.36
C SER A 158 -17.10 3.32 -26.12
N ALA A 159 -18.25 3.78 -26.60
CA ALA A 159 -19.08 2.97 -27.48
C ALA A 159 -18.38 2.59 -28.79
N ASP A 160 -17.31 3.31 -29.18
CA ASP A 160 -16.50 2.96 -30.35
C ASP A 160 -15.57 1.77 -30.08
N ASP A 161 -15.41 1.30 -28.85
CA ASP A 161 -14.57 0.14 -28.52
C ASP A 161 -15.31 -1.20 -28.56
N VAL A 162 -16.63 -1.14 -28.77
CA VAL A 162 -17.51 -2.32 -28.79
C VAL A 162 -18.12 -2.56 -30.17
N VAL A 163 -18.53 -3.81 -30.39
CA VAL A 163 -19.30 -4.28 -31.54
C VAL A 163 -20.63 -4.80 -31.02
N ILE A 164 -21.73 -4.24 -31.52
CA ILE A 164 -23.08 -4.74 -31.27
C ILE A 164 -23.45 -5.61 -32.48
N SER A 165 -23.55 -6.93 -32.27
CA SER A 165 -23.87 -7.87 -33.35
C SER A 165 -25.38 -8.09 -33.49
N THR A 166 -26.14 -7.98 -32.40
CA THR A 166 -27.61 -7.95 -32.42
C THR A 166 -28.16 -6.98 -31.39
N GLY A 167 -29.32 -6.40 -31.71
CA GLY A 167 -30.05 -5.54 -30.80
C GLY A 167 -29.78 -4.05 -30.95
N VAL A 168 -30.48 -3.27 -30.14
CA VAL A 168 -30.36 -1.81 -30.03
C VAL A 168 -30.46 -1.44 -28.56
N GLY A 169 -29.60 -0.54 -28.09
CA GLY A 169 -29.56 -0.18 -26.68
C GLY A 169 -28.49 0.84 -26.36
N THR A 170 -28.54 1.36 -25.13
CA THR A 170 -27.47 2.20 -24.59
C THR A 170 -26.40 1.29 -23.99
N VAL A 171 -25.15 1.57 -24.35
CA VAL A 171 -23.97 0.88 -23.83
C VAL A 171 -23.58 1.48 -22.48
N ARG A 172 -23.43 0.64 -21.45
CA ARG A 172 -22.93 1.03 -20.13
C ARG A 172 -21.73 0.20 -19.73
N PHE A 173 -20.70 0.85 -19.22
CA PHE A 173 -19.49 0.20 -18.73
C PHE A 173 -19.56 0.05 -17.22
N THR A 174 -19.23 -1.12 -16.71
CA THR A 174 -19.12 -1.36 -15.26
C THR A 174 -17.74 -1.92 -14.94
N TYR A 175 -17.09 -1.32 -13.96
CA TYR A 175 -15.75 -1.68 -13.52
C TYR A 175 -15.79 -2.43 -12.19
N GLN A 176 -14.84 -3.34 -12.05
CA GLN A 176 -14.60 -4.05 -10.80
C GLN A 176 -13.10 -4.07 -10.48
N GLU A 177 -12.80 -3.87 -9.21
CA GLU A 177 -11.44 -3.94 -8.66
C GLU A 177 -11.23 -5.30 -7.99
N LYS A 178 -10.06 -5.89 -8.23
CA LYS A 178 -9.62 -7.10 -7.55
C LYS A 178 -9.15 -6.73 -6.13
N ARG A 179 -9.71 -7.38 -5.12
CA ARG A 179 -9.33 -7.22 -3.71
C ARG A 179 -8.98 -8.56 -3.09
N ILE A 180 -8.17 -8.51 -2.03
CA ILE A 180 -7.76 -9.68 -1.26
C ILE A 180 -8.31 -9.53 0.15
N SER A 181 -8.98 -10.56 0.64
CA SER A 181 -9.51 -10.59 2.01
C SER A 181 -8.40 -10.81 3.03
N ASN A 182 -8.68 -10.57 4.31
CA ASN A 182 -7.74 -10.85 5.41
C ASN A 182 -7.27 -12.32 5.47
N HIS A 183 -7.98 -13.24 4.80
CA HIS A 183 -7.64 -14.67 4.72
C HIS A 183 -6.95 -15.04 3.39
N GLY A 184 -6.51 -14.07 2.59
CA GLY A 184 -5.80 -14.30 1.33
C GLY A 184 -6.71 -14.71 0.16
N THR A 185 -8.04 -14.72 0.32
CA THR A 185 -8.97 -15.02 -0.79
C THR A 185 -9.20 -13.79 -1.64
N GLU A 186 -9.04 -13.94 -2.95
CA GLU A 186 -9.30 -12.90 -3.95
C GLU A 186 -10.80 -12.79 -4.29
N TYR A 187 -11.29 -11.56 -4.48
CA TYR A 187 -12.66 -11.28 -4.87
C TYR A 187 -12.75 -9.97 -5.66
N TRP A 188 -13.87 -9.75 -6.35
CA TRP A 188 -14.10 -8.59 -7.20
C TRP A 188 -15.17 -7.67 -6.58
N VAL A 189 -14.93 -6.36 -6.62
CA VAL A 189 -15.84 -5.35 -6.06
C VAL A 189 -16.18 -4.32 -7.12
N ASN A 190 -17.48 -4.02 -7.29
CA ASN A 190 -17.92 -2.94 -8.17
C ASN A 190 -17.35 -1.60 -7.69
N ILE A 191 -16.86 -0.81 -8.63
CA ILE A 191 -16.43 0.57 -8.40
C ILE A 191 -17.25 1.51 -9.29
N ASP A 192 -17.56 2.69 -8.76
CA ASP A 192 -18.49 3.64 -9.40
C ASP A 192 -17.82 4.48 -10.50
N GLU A 193 -16.49 4.53 -10.51
CA GLU A 193 -15.68 5.34 -11.42
C GLU A 193 -14.67 4.46 -12.17
N ALA A 194 -14.25 4.94 -13.34
CA ALA A 194 -13.17 4.30 -14.09
C ALA A 194 -11.88 4.33 -13.25
N PRO A 195 -11.19 3.18 -13.11
CA PRO A 195 -10.01 3.10 -12.27
C PRO A 195 -8.86 3.92 -12.86
N SER A 196 -8.12 4.58 -11.97
CA SER A 196 -6.91 5.35 -12.29
C SER A 196 -5.69 4.90 -11.50
N ASN A 197 -5.89 4.26 -10.34
CA ASN A 197 -4.81 3.78 -9.49
C ASN A 197 -4.23 2.45 -10.01
N ALA A 198 -2.98 2.16 -9.63
CA ALA A 198 -2.37 0.88 -9.93
C ALA A 198 -3.10 -0.27 -9.24
N GLY A 199 -3.28 -1.37 -9.95
CA GLY A 199 -4.05 -2.53 -9.49
C GLY A 199 -4.55 -3.39 -10.64
N SER A 200 -5.24 -4.47 -10.27
CA SER A 200 -5.88 -5.39 -11.21
C SER A 200 -7.37 -5.15 -11.27
N TYR A 201 -7.89 -4.99 -12.49
CA TYR A 201 -9.25 -4.61 -12.74
C TYR A 201 -9.91 -5.54 -13.76
N ARG A 202 -11.24 -5.51 -13.79
CA ARG A 202 -12.01 -6.06 -14.90
C ARG A 202 -13.18 -5.16 -15.24
N ILE A 203 -13.57 -5.19 -16.51
CA ILE A 203 -14.67 -4.42 -17.06
C ILE A 203 -15.65 -5.36 -17.75
N TYR A 204 -16.94 -5.09 -17.60
CA TYR A 204 -17.97 -5.69 -18.43
C TYR A 204 -18.92 -4.60 -18.93
N THR A 205 -19.45 -4.82 -20.13
CA THR A 205 -20.34 -3.87 -20.79
C THR A 205 -21.75 -4.42 -20.77
N ILE A 206 -22.71 -3.60 -20.37
CA ILE A 206 -24.14 -3.90 -20.41
C ILE A 206 -24.73 -3.18 -21.62
N LEU A 207 -25.44 -3.92 -22.47
CA LEU A 207 -26.35 -3.36 -23.46
C LEU A 207 -27.77 -3.43 -22.89
N ASP A 208 -28.35 -2.26 -22.58
CA ASP A 208 -29.68 -2.16 -21.98
C ASP A 208 -30.75 -2.88 -22.81
N SER A 209 -31.80 -3.39 -22.15
CA SER A 209 -32.95 -4.01 -22.81
C SER A 209 -33.75 -2.97 -23.61
N GLY A 210 -34.20 -3.34 -24.80
CA GLY A 210 -35.18 -2.60 -25.59
C GLY A 210 -36.58 -3.22 -25.53
N SER A 211 -37.50 -2.73 -26.36
CA SER A 211 -38.83 -3.35 -26.54
C SER A 211 -38.73 -4.77 -27.09
N ASN A 212 -37.77 -5.02 -27.99
CA ASN A 212 -37.67 -6.26 -28.75
C ASN A 212 -36.50 -7.17 -28.32
N TYR A 213 -35.61 -6.68 -27.44
CA TYR A 213 -34.42 -7.40 -26.99
C TYR A 213 -34.23 -7.29 -25.48
N TYR A 214 -33.83 -8.38 -24.83
CA TYR A 214 -33.49 -8.34 -23.40
C TYR A 214 -32.03 -7.93 -23.18
N ALA A 215 -31.74 -7.36 -22.00
CA ALA A 215 -30.40 -6.85 -21.68
C ALA A 215 -29.35 -7.96 -21.69
N SER A 216 -28.15 -7.66 -22.20
CA SER A 216 -27.02 -8.58 -22.21
C SER A 216 -25.78 -7.92 -21.64
N ASP A 217 -24.91 -8.69 -21.01
CA ASP A 217 -23.57 -8.28 -20.61
C ASP A 217 -22.49 -8.99 -21.43
N THR A 218 -21.32 -8.35 -21.57
CA THR A 218 -20.14 -8.99 -22.14
C THR A 218 -19.52 -9.98 -21.15
N MET A 219 -18.69 -10.89 -21.66
CA MET A 219 -17.66 -11.53 -20.84
C MET A 219 -16.81 -10.46 -20.13
N HIS A 220 -16.32 -10.77 -18.94
CA HIS A 220 -15.39 -9.90 -18.22
C HIS A 220 -14.08 -9.78 -19.02
N PHE A 221 -13.65 -8.55 -19.26
CA PHE A 221 -12.35 -8.22 -19.83
C PHE A 221 -11.43 -7.76 -18.70
N TYR A 222 -10.22 -8.33 -18.63
CA TYR A 222 -9.26 -8.09 -17.54
C TYR A 222 -8.16 -7.16 -18.01
N PHE A 223 -7.68 -6.30 -17.12
CA PHE A 223 -6.56 -5.40 -17.39
C PHE A 223 -5.86 -5.00 -16.09
N ASP A 224 -4.61 -4.56 -16.23
CA ASP A 224 -3.79 -4.10 -15.12
C ASP A 224 -3.33 -2.65 -15.34
N ILE A 225 -3.37 -1.87 -14.25
CA ILE A 225 -2.67 -0.59 -14.17
C ILE A 225 -1.39 -0.86 -13.37
N GLU A 226 -0.25 -0.87 -14.05
CA GLU A 226 1.05 -1.12 -13.43
C GLU A 226 1.52 0.10 -12.63
N GLN A 227 2.24 -0.14 -11.53
CA GLN A 227 2.86 0.94 -10.76
C GLN A 227 3.90 1.69 -11.59
N ALA A 228 3.92 3.02 -11.48
CA ALA A 228 4.90 3.86 -12.13
C ALA A 228 6.22 3.94 -11.34
N THR A 229 7.31 4.28 -12.02
CA THR A 229 8.55 4.69 -11.35
C THR A 229 8.35 6.07 -10.72
N PRO A 230 8.63 6.26 -9.41
CA PRO A 230 8.44 7.55 -8.78
C PRO A 230 9.49 8.58 -9.25
N ALA A 231 9.11 9.85 -9.22
CA ALA A 231 10.06 10.95 -9.33
C ALA A 231 10.62 11.28 -7.93
N TYR A 232 11.94 11.38 -7.82
CA TYR A 232 12.64 11.72 -6.58
C TYR A 232 13.91 12.50 -6.86
N THR A 233 14.42 13.18 -5.83
CA THR A 233 15.72 13.85 -5.83
C THR A 233 16.62 13.17 -4.82
N LEU A 234 17.82 12.77 -5.23
CA LEU A 234 18.78 12.14 -4.32
C LEU A 234 19.22 13.15 -3.23
N PRO A 235 19.34 12.73 -1.97
CA PRO A 235 19.95 13.54 -0.92
C PRO A 235 21.38 13.96 -1.30
N GLU A 236 21.73 15.22 -1.02
CA GLU A 236 23.06 15.78 -1.28
C GLU A 236 23.78 16.10 0.04
N ASN A 237 25.11 16.28 -0.04
CA ASN A 237 25.96 16.71 1.08
C ASN A 237 25.90 15.76 2.28
N LEU A 238 25.74 14.46 2.02
CA LEU A 238 25.84 13.44 3.05
C LEU A 238 27.32 13.25 3.44
N SER A 239 27.61 13.37 4.72
CA SER A 239 28.98 13.18 5.23
C SER A 239 28.99 12.48 6.58
N THR A 240 29.99 11.63 6.83
CA THR A 240 30.22 10.98 8.11
C THR A 240 31.71 10.81 8.39
N THR A 241 32.07 10.29 9.56
CA THR A 241 33.45 10.03 9.96
C THR A 241 33.81 8.56 9.76
N GLN A 242 35.04 8.30 9.35
CA GLN A 242 35.55 6.95 9.12
C GLN A 242 35.37 6.05 10.35
N GLY A 243 34.81 4.86 10.13
CA GLY A 243 34.49 3.87 11.15
C GLY A 243 33.07 3.97 11.70
N ASN A 244 32.31 5.02 11.38
CA ASN A 244 30.90 5.09 11.74
C ASN A 244 30.05 4.13 10.89
N PRO A 245 28.99 3.53 11.45
CA PRO A 245 27.98 2.83 10.66
C PRO A 245 27.10 3.82 9.88
N LEU A 246 26.52 3.38 8.76
CA LEU A 246 25.55 4.16 7.97
C LEU A 246 24.33 4.58 8.82
N ALA A 247 23.92 3.77 9.80
CA ALA A 247 22.88 4.12 10.78
C ALA A 247 23.09 5.47 11.50
N SER A 248 24.34 5.94 11.61
CA SER A 248 24.63 7.22 12.26
C SER A 248 24.27 8.44 11.39
N LEU A 249 24.09 8.24 10.08
CA LEU A 249 23.74 9.26 9.11
C LEU A 249 22.22 9.20 8.83
N SER A 250 21.48 10.19 9.34
CA SER A 250 20.05 10.31 9.11
C SER A 250 19.73 10.71 7.66
N LEU A 251 18.86 9.94 7.02
CA LEU A 251 18.37 10.23 5.67
C LEU A 251 17.05 11.03 5.70
N PRO A 252 16.76 11.82 4.64
CA PRO A 252 15.46 12.47 4.48
C PRO A 252 14.30 11.48 4.39
N ALA A 253 13.08 11.97 4.59
CA ALA A 253 11.87 11.16 4.48
C ALA A 253 11.79 10.42 3.14
N GLY A 254 11.37 9.15 3.20
CA GLY A 254 11.29 8.25 2.04
C GLY A 254 12.59 7.48 1.76
N PHE A 255 13.74 7.88 2.29
CA PHE A 255 15.01 7.14 2.10
C PHE A 255 15.39 6.32 3.34
N GLN A 256 15.86 5.10 3.12
CA GLN A 256 16.40 4.21 4.16
C GLN A 256 17.63 3.49 3.62
N TRP A 257 18.67 3.33 4.44
CA TRP A 257 19.84 2.54 4.03
C TRP A 257 19.45 1.08 3.79
N LEU A 258 20.04 0.46 2.78
CA LEU A 258 19.80 -0.97 2.50
C LEU A 258 20.45 -1.85 3.59
N ASP A 259 21.62 -1.44 4.07
CA ASP A 259 22.31 -2.03 5.23
C ASP A 259 22.77 -0.92 6.19
N GLU A 260 21.96 -0.65 7.21
CA GLU A 260 22.29 0.35 8.24
C GLU A 260 23.55 0.00 9.06
N THR A 261 23.98 -1.27 9.06
CA THR A 261 25.14 -1.74 9.82
C THR A 261 26.46 -1.63 9.08
N GLU A 262 26.42 -1.32 7.78
CA GLU A 262 27.61 -1.15 6.95
C GLU A 262 28.50 -0.02 7.51
N LEU A 263 29.78 -0.34 7.71
CA LEU A 263 30.76 0.60 8.26
C LEU A 263 31.42 1.42 7.14
N CYS A 264 31.46 2.74 7.33
CA CYS A 264 32.21 3.67 6.49
C CYS A 264 33.72 3.55 6.76
N SER A 265 34.32 2.44 6.33
CA SER A 265 35.68 2.05 6.75
C SER A 265 36.82 2.75 6.02
N GLU A 266 36.56 3.30 4.83
CA GLU A 266 37.54 3.99 3.99
C GLU A 266 37.17 5.47 3.84
N ALA A 267 38.14 6.37 4.01
CA ALA A 267 37.92 7.80 3.78
C ALA A 267 37.77 8.10 2.27
N GLY A 268 37.02 9.15 1.93
CA GLY A 268 36.76 9.58 0.55
C GLY A 268 35.28 9.56 0.17
N HIS A 269 34.98 9.74 -1.12
CA HIS A 269 33.62 9.66 -1.65
C HIS A 269 33.27 8.21 -1.99
N HIS A 270 32.18 7.72 -1.41
CA HIS A 270 31.70 6.35 -1.61
C HIS A 270 30.22 6.36 -1.95
N ARG A 271 29.77 5.29 -2.60
CA ARG A 271 28.36 5.06 -2.92
C ARG A 271 27.80 3.95 -2.06
N PHE A 272 26.72 4.24 -1.38
CA PHE A 272 26.02 3.28 -0.53
C PHE A 272 24.59 3.09 -1.02
N LYS A 273 24.09 1.87 -0.92
CA LYS A 273 22.75 1.52 -1.37
C LYS A 273 21.69 1.95 -0.37
N ALA A 274 20.63 2.53 -0.88
CA ALA A 274 19.44 2.90 -0.11
C ALA A 274 18.17 2.50 -0.87
N ILE A 275 17.06 2.43 -0.17
CA ILE A 275 15.72 2.27 -0.74
C ILE A 275 15.02 3.61 -0.65
N TYR A 276 14.48 4.08 -1.77
CA TYR A 276 13.49 5.15 -1.81
C TYR A 276 12.07 4.57 -1.85
N THR A 277 11.27 4.93 -0.86
CA THR A 277 9.85 4.59 -0.74
C THR A 277 9.03 5.86 -0.94
N PRO A 278 8.29 5.99 -2.05
CA PRO A 278 7.38 7.12 -2.24
C PRO A 278 6.24 7.08 -1.21
N GLU A 279 5.64 8.23 -0.91
CA GLU A 279 4.49 8.30 0.01
C GLU A 279 3.30 7.51 -0.54
N ASP A 280 3.06 7.59 -1.86
CA ASP A 280 2.06 6.80 -2.57
C ASP A 280 2.66 5.47 -3.06
N THR A 281 2.71 4.50 -2.14
CA THR A 281 3.11 3.12 -2.44
C THR A 281 2.02 2.31 -3.14
N THR A 282 0.82 2.87 -3.33
CA THR A 282 -0.23 2.20 -4.12
C THR A 282 0.12 2.33 -5.59
N ASN A 283 0.46 3.54 -6.04
CA ASN A 283 0.64 3.84 -7.45
C ASN A 283 2.09 3.85 -7.93
N TYR A 284 3.06 3.96 -7.02
CA TYR A 284 4.46 4.02 -7.36
C TYR A 284 5.28 2.89 -6.73
N GLN A 285 6.26 2.43 -7.48
CA GLN A 285 7.21 1.41 -7.05
C GLN A 285 8.17 1.97 -5.99
N THR A 286 8.65 1.11 -5.10
CA THR A 286 9.86 1.40 -4.33
C THR A 286 11.09 1.13 -5.21
N VAL A 287 12.15 1.93 -5.05
CA VAL A 287 13.34 1.84 -5.91
C VAL A 287 14.61 1.78 -5.07
N GLU A 288 15.54 0.91 -5.46
CA GLU A 288 16.91 0.90 -4.93
C GLU A 288 17.72 2.01 -5.61
N VAL A 289 18.44 2.80 -4.83
CA VAL A 289 19.27 3.92 -5.28
C VAL A 289 20.67 3.82 -4.67
N GLU A 290 21.62 4.53 -5.26
CA GLU A 290 22.96 4.73 -4.69
C GLU A 290 23.12 6.19 -4.25
N LEU A 291 23.51 6.40 -2.99
CA LEU A 291 23.75 7.72 -2.42
C LEU A 291 25.25 7.97 -2.28
N ASP A 292 25.72 9.12 -2.76
CA ASP A 292 27.09 9.56 -2.57
C ASP A 292 27.27 10.09 -1.13
N VAL A 293 28.24 9.54 -0.39
CA VAL A 293 28.58 9.93 0.99
C VAL A 293 30.07 10.27 1.05
N GLU A 294 30.39 11.44 1.62
CA GLU A 294 31.77 11.83 1.94
C GLU A 294 32.17 11.28 3.32
N VAL A 295 33.14 10.36 3.33
CA VAL A 295 33.68 9.78 4.57
C VAL A 295 34.96 10.53 4.96
N MET A 296 34.87 11.30 6.04
CA MET A 296 35.97 12.09 6.59
C MET A 296 36.90 11.19 7.40
N ALA A 297 38.21 11.25 7.14
CA ALA A 297 39.20 10.48 7.88
C ALA A 297 39.15 10.80 9.39
N THR A 298 39.17 9.77 10.23
CA THR A 298 39.32 9.94 11.68
C THR A 298 40.75 10.37 11.97
N SER A 299 40.91 11.53 12.61
CA SER A 299 42.24 11.96 13.06
C SER A 299 42.67 11.11 14.25
N ALA A 300 43.79 10.40 14.13
CA ALA A 300 44.43 9.79 15.28
C ALA A 300 44.94 10.89 16.20
N SER A 301 44.54 10.89 17.47
CA SER A 301 45.22 11.69 18.49
C SER A 301 46.65 11.14 18.64
N VAL A 302 47.64 11.99 18.43
CA VAL A 302 49.04 11.64 18.71
C VAL A 302 49.21 11.71 20.21
N ASP A 303 49.38 10.54 20.81
CA ASP A 303 49.67 10.34 22.23
C ASP A 303 51.05 10.93 22.59
N GLN A 304 51.14 11.65 23.72
CA GLN A 304 52.38 12.27 24.18
C GLN A 304 53.05 11.42 25.25
N SER A 305 54.38 11.54 25.39
CA SER A 305 55.08 10.90 26.51
C SER A 305 54.86 11.68 27.81
N PRO A 306 54.77 11.00 28.97
CA PRO A 306 54.49 11.64 30.24
C PRO A 306 55.65 12.54 30.68
N MET A 307 55.37 13.60 31.43
CA MET A 307 56.37 14.52 31.96
C MET A 307 56.59 14.33 33.47
N ILE A 308 57.85 14.15 33.89
CA ILE A 308 58.23 14.13 35.32
C ILE A 308 58.80 15.51 35.73
N ALA A 309 58.07 16.22 36.58
CA ALA A 309 58.52 17.44 37.22
C ALA A 309 59.17 17.13 38.57
N GLY A 310 60.27 17.81 38.89
CA GLY A 310 61.02 17.60 40.12
C GLY A 310 62.39 18.26 40.03
N ASP A 311 62.68 19.08 41.04
CA ASP A 311 63.91 19.86 41.15
C ASP A 311 64.87 19.21 42.15
N GLU A 312 66.10 19.74 42.23
CA GLU A 312 67.07 19.31 43.23
C GLU A 312 66.55 19.53 44.66
N VAL A 313 66.73 18.52 45.51
CA VAL A 313 66.25 18.53 46.90
C VAL A 313 67.42 18.86 47.82
N THR A 314 67.25 19.82 48.74
CA THR A 314 68.23 20.10 49.79
C THR A 314 67.67 19.70 51.15
N LEU A 315 68.40 18.89 51.90
CA LEU A 315 68.06 18.42 53.24
C LEU A 315 69.20 18.72 54.22
N THR A 316 68.92 18.66 55.53
CA THR A 316 69.94 18.65 56.58
C THR A 316 70.05 17.25 57.18
N VAL A 317 71.21 16.89 57.72
CA VAL A 317 71.40 15.59 58.39
C VAL A 317 70.31 15.35 59.44
N GLY A 318 69.61 14.22 59.30
CA GLY A 318 68.53 13.82 60.20
C GLY A 318 67.11 14.11 59.69
N ASP A 319 66.96 14.85 58.58
CA ASP A 319 65.65 15.07 57.95
C ASP A 319 65.06 13.76 57.37
N THR A 320 63.73 13.68 57.36
CA THR A 320 63.01 12.58 56.71
C THR A 320 62.88 12.85 55.20
N PHE A 321 63.31 11.90 54.38
CA PHE A 321 63.19 11.99 52.93
C PHE A 321 61.85 11.38 52.45
N ASP A 322 60.97 12.24 51.94
CA ASP A 322 59.69 11.86 51.32
C ASP A 322 59.67 12.33 49.86
N TRP A 323 60.02 11.42 48.95
CA TRP A 323 60.19 11.71 47.53
C TRP A 323 58.92 12.28 46.87
N LYS A 324 57.72 11.90 47.33
CA LYS A 324 56.44 12.34 46.75
C LYS A 324 56.20 13.84 46.91
N LYS A 325 56.91 14.50 47.83
CA LYS A 325 56.84 15.97 48.00
C LYS A 325 57.60 16.73 46.92
N TYR A 326 58.54 16.07 46.25
CA TYR A 326 59.50 16.72 45.36
C TYR A 326 59.32 16.34 43.89
N VAL A 327 58.50 15.32 43.62
CA VAL A 327 58.31 14.79 42.26
C VAL A 327 56.83 14.64 41.96
N THR A 328 56.43 15.12 40.80
CA THR A 328 55.12 14.86 40.21
C THR A 328 55.30 14.33 38.78
N ALA A 329 54.33 13.56 38.33
CA ALA A 329 54.25 13.11 36.94
C ALA A 329 52.87 13.47 36.37
N THR A 330 52.86 14.03 35.16
CA THR A 330 51.64 14.40 34.44
C THR A 330 51.78 14.09 32.97
N ASP A 331 50.68 13.67 32.37
CA ASP A 331 50.53 13.43 30.94
C ASP A 331 49.33 14.24 30.39
N THR A 332 49.38 14.61 29.12
CA THR A 332 48.35 15.45 28.50
C THR A 332 47.03 14.67 28.31
N GLU A 333 47.12 13.40 27.94
CA GLU A 333 45.99 12.53 27.64
C GLU A 333 45.56 11.72 28.88
N ASP A 334 46.51 11.27 29.70
CA ASP A 334 46.26 10.42 30.88
C ASP A 334 46.17 11.18 32.22
N GLY A 335 46.52 12.48 32.25
CA GLY A 335 46.40 13.32 33.44
C GLY A 335 47.49 13.08 34.48
N ASN A 336 47.14 13.01 35.78
CA ASN A 336 48.14 12.92 36.86
C ASN A 336 48.58 11.47 37.11
N LEU A 337 49.86 11.20 36.86
CA LEU A 337 50.50 9.88 36.99
C LEU A 337 51.44 9.78 38.20
N THR A 338 51.44 10.76 39.11
CA THR A 338 52.40 10.85 40.23
C THR A 338 52.41 9.60 41.11
N ASP A 339 51.26 8.97 41.34
CA ASP A 339 51.16 7.74 42.14
C ASP A 339 51.63 6.48 41.40
N GLN A 340 51.85 6.57 40.09
CA GLN A 340 52.32 5.47 39.23
C GLN A 340 53.84 5.52 39.02
N ILE A 341 54.53 6.52 39.58
CA ILE A 341 55.98 6.62 39.53
C ILE A 341 56.62 5.40 40.22
N GLN A 342 57.58 4.79 39.54
CA GLN A 342 58.40 3.69 40.02
C GLN A 342 59.85 4.14 40.16
N PHE A 343 60.57 3.57 41.12
CA PHE A 343 62.01 3.82 41.26
C PHE A 343 62.81 2.91 40.36
N VAL A 344 63.71 3.50 39.58
CA VAL A 344 64.78 2.80 38.87
C VAL A 344 65.99 2.65 39.79
N SER A 345 66.28 3.67 40.61
CA SER A 345 67.28 3.62 41.69
C SER A 345 66.92 4.59 42.81
N GLN A 346 67.27 4.28 44.05
CA GLN A 346 67.01 5.14 45.20
C GLN A 346 68.19 5.10 46.19
N ASP A 347 69.22 5.89 45.90
CA ASP A 347 70.47 5.88 46.64
C ASP A 347 70.63 7.17 47.46
N VAL A 348 69.70 7.43 48.40
CA VAL A 348 69.68 8.64 49.26
C VAL A 348 69.90 8.28 50.73
N ASP A 349 71.02 8.74 51.34
CA ASP A 349 71.33 8.57 52.76
C ASP A 349 71.32 9.93 53.48
N THR A 350 70.27 10.20 54.27
CA THR A 350 70.12 11.47 55.01
C THR A 350 70.87 11.51 56.35
N SER A 351 71.62 10.46 56.70
CA SER A 351 72.40 10.41 57.95
C SER A 351 73.79 11.03 57.82
N LYS A 352 74.26 11.27 56.58
CA LYS A 352 75.58 11.79 56.28
C LYS A 352 75.49 12.97 55.32
N PRO A 353 76.29 14.03 55.53
CA PRO A 353 76.40 15.08 54.54
C PRO A 353 76.98 14.55 53.23
N GLY A 354 76.40 14.92 52.10
CA GLY A 354 76.81 14.46 50.77
C GLY A 354 75.77 14.73 49.69
N THR A 355 76.17 14.48 48.44
CA THR A 355 75.27 14.53 47.28
C THR A 355 74.85 13.11 46.92
N TYR A 356 73.56 12.91 46.87
CA TYR A 356 72.89 11.66 46.56
C TYR A 356 71.97 11.85 45.36
N ALA A 357 71.46 10.77 44.80
CA ALA A 357 70.49 10.84 43.72
C ALA A 357 69.52 9.66 43.77
N PHE A 358 68.32 9.89 43.26
CA PHE A 358 67.39 8.83 42.97
C PHE A 358 66.86 9.01 41.54
N THR A 359 66.55 7.90 40.88
CA THR A 359 66.02 7.88 39.53
C THR A 359 64.63 7.28 39.55
N VAL A 360 63.68 8.01 38.97
CA VAL A 360 62.27 7.64 38.86
C VAL A 360 61.87 7.47 37.41
N GLN A 361 60.88 6.62 37.18
CA GLN A 361 60.30 6.34 35.88
C GLN A 361 58.77 6.28 36.00
N VAL A 362 58.07 6.73 34.96
CA VAL A 362 56.62 6.61 34.85
C VAL A 362 56.26 6.19 33.43
N THR A 363 55.29 5.28 33.30
CA THR A 363 54.76 4.79 32.03
C THR A 363 53.28 5.19 31.93
N ASP A 364 52.88 5.76 30.80
CA ASP A 364 51.49 6.13 30.53
C ASP A 364 50.64 4.90 30.13
N SER A 365 49.35 5.09 29.85
CA SER A 365 48.45 3.97 29.54
C SER A 365 48.66 3.39 28.13
N GLN A 366 49.36 4.13 27.27
CA GLN A 366 49.70 3.75 25.89
C GLN A 366 51.09 3.12 25.78
N GLY A 367 51.86 3.13 26.86
CA GLY A 367 53.16 2.48 27.02
C GLY A 367 54.36 3.40 26.83
N ASN A 368 54.19 4.71 26.59
CA ASN A 368 55.34 5.61 26.56
C ASN A 368 55.87 5.82 27.98
N THR A 369 57.18 5.98 28.09
CA THR A 369 57.88 5.94 29.37
C THR A 369 58.88 7.06 29.47
N THR A 370 58.86 7.80 30.58
CA THR A 370 59.80 8.87 30.89
C THR A 370 60.57 8.56 32.16
N THR A 371 61.89 8.80 32.14
CA THR A 371 62.80 8.57 33.27
C THR A 371 63.51 9.87 33.65
N LYS A 372 63.62 10.17 34.94
CA LYS A 372 64.30 11.36 35.46
C LYS A 372 65.10 11.05 36.71
N THR A 373 66.34 11.55 36.75
CA THR A 373 67.22 11.49 37.93
C THR A 373 67.18 12.82 38.65
N ILE A 374 67.00 12.79 39.97
CA ILE A 374 66.91 13.97 40.83
C ILE A 374 68.03 13.90 41.87
N ALA A 375 68.79 14.98 41.98
CA ALA A 375 69.84 15.12 42.97
C ALA A 375 69.27 15.51 44.35
N VAL A 376 69.90 15.00 45.40
CA VAL A 376 69.57 15.31 46.79
C VAL A 376 70.87 15.71 47.52
N SER A 377 70.97 16.97 47.93
CA SER A 377 72.10 17.48 48.71
C SER A 377 71.76 17.46 50.20
N VAL A 378 72.54 16.73 51.00
CA VAL A 378 72.40 16.67 52.46
C VAL A 378 73.50 17.51 53.11
N ASN A 379 73.11 18.56 53.82
CA ASN A 379 74.01 19.50 54.47
C ASN A 379 74.28 19.12 55.93
N ALA A 380 75.47 19.43 56.44
CA ALA A 380 75.82 19.22 57.84
C ALA A 380 74.98 20.11 58.78
N PRO A 381 74.67 19.65 60.00
CA PRO A 381 73.94 20.45 60.98
C PRO A 381 74.82 21.63 61.43
N VAL A 382 74.26 22.83 61.48
CA VAL A 382 74.98 24.04 61.90
C VAL A 382 75.32 23.92 63.40
N GLN A 383 76.61 23.83 63.73
CA GLN A 383 77.09 23.78 65.11
C GLN A 383 77.09 25.20 65.71
N ASP A 384 76.13 25.50 66.58
CA ASP A 384 76.15 26.72 67.41
C ASP A 384 77.10 26.50 68.61
N SER A 385 78.23 27.21 68.63
CA SER A 385 79.24 27.12 69.68
C SER A 385 79.19 28.37 70.54
N THR A 386 78.69 28.28 71.77
CA THR A 386 78.98 29.27 72.83
C THR A 386 79.32 28.56 74.15
N SER A 387 80.59 28.65 74.51
CA SER A 387 81.21 28.23 75.76
C SER A 387 80.99 29.26 76.87
N THR A 388 80.63 28.77 78.06
CA THR A 388 80.62 29.46 79.36
C THR A 388 82.01 29.83 79.87
N GLU A 389 82.16 31.05 80.40
CA GLU A 389 82.95 31.30 81.61
C GLU A 389 82.37 32.45 82.44
N ASP A 390 82.50 32.29 83.75
CA ASP A 390 81.95 33.05 84.88
C ASP A 390 83.13 33.61 85.70
N ILE A 391 83.21 34.93 85.94
CA ILE A 391 83.96 35.53 87.08
C ILE A 391 83.31 36.86 87.55
N VAL A 392 82.57 36.77 88.67
CA VAL A 392 82.61 37.58 89.92
C VAL A 392 82.65 39.14 89.92
N GLN A 393 81.54 39.70 90.41
CA GLN A 393 81.26 40.87 91.29
C GLN A 393 82.01 42.22 91.20
N THR A 394 81.25 43.32 91.22
CA THR A 394 81.17 44.28 92.36
C THR A 394 79.88 45.12 92.31
N ASN A 395 79.44 45.58 93.49
CA ASN A 395 78.17 46.24 93.78
C ASN A 395 78.21 47.76 93.52
N ASP A 396 77.13 48.35 92.98
CA ASP A 396 76.60 49.64 93.47
C ASP A 396 75.18 49.92 92.92
N PRO A 397 74.19 50.40 93.72
CA PRO A 397 72.83 50.67 93.28
C PRO A 397 72.54 52.18 93.20
N THR A 398 71.92 52.67 92.12
CA THR A 398 71.07 53.88 92.17
C THR A 398 70.22 54.08 90.92
N SER A 399 68.89 54.12 91.13
CA SER A 399 67.90 55.02 90.49
C SER A 399 67.67 54.93 88.97
N LEU A 400 66.57 55.36 88.36
CA LEU A 400 65.14 55.60 88.67
C LEU A 400 64.54 55.87 87.27
N THR A 401 63.35 55.35 87.02
CA THR A 401 62.34 55.75 86.00
C THR A 401 62.54 57.05 85.20
N LEU A 402 62.22 57.03 83.90
CA LEU A 402 61.36 58.06 83.28
C LEU A 402 60.76 57.66 81.93
N TRP A 403 59.47 58.01 81.80
CA TRP A 403 58.56 57.82 80.67
C TRP A 403 58.23 59.20 80.10
N THR A 404 58.27 59.35 78.78
CA THR A 404 57.52 60.35 77.99
C THR A 404 57.26 59.68 76.62
N GLY A 405 56.04 59.32 76.22
CA GLY A 405 54.97 60.25 75.80
C GLY A 405 55.37 60.87 74.46
N SER A 406 54.73 60.62 73.32
CA SER A 406 53.33 60.96 73.00
C SER A 406 53.04 60.52 71.55
N PHE A 407 51.90 59.86 71.25
CA PHE A 407 50.65 60.43 70.69
C PHE A 407 50.81 60.94 69.24
N LEU A 408 49.98 60.63 68.22
CA LEU A 408 48.51 60.60 68.08
C LEU A 408 48.18 59.74 66.83
N LEU A 409 47.22 58.79 66.87
CA LEU A 409 45.76 58.94 66.63
C LEU A 409 45.41 59.24 65.14
N PHE A 410 44.35 58.71 64.52
CA PHE A 410 42.98 58.61 65.05
C PHE A 410 42.18 57.51 64.31
N ALA A 411 41.26 56.90 65.04
CA ALA A 411 40.29 55.88 64.63
C ALA A 411 38.86 56.46 64.60
N ALA A 412 37.95 55.87 63.83
CA ALA A 412 36.51 55.75 64.15
C ALA A 412 35.90 54.80 63.11
N ALA A 413 35.44 53.57 63.38
CA ALA A 413 34.47 53.06 64.35
C ALA A 413 33.04 53.59 64.14
N LEU A 414 32.14 52.72 63.67
CA LEU A 414 30.90 52.40 64.39
C LEU A 414 30.20 51.15 63.84
N VAL A 415 29.88 50.27 64.79
CA VAL A 415 29.11 49.03 64.75
C VAL A 415 27.63 49.37 65.00
N ILE A 416 26.68 48.49 64.61
CA ILE A 416 25.58 47.94 65.48
C ILE A 416 24.34 47.44 64.68
N LEU A 417 24.16 46.10 64.77
CA LEU A 417 22.97 45.27 65.09
C LEU A 417 21.66 45.26 64.25
N TRP A 418 21.40 44.04 63.72
CA TRP A 418 20.23 43.15 63.92
C TRP A 418 18.78 43.63 63.72
N PHE A 419 18.03 42.92 62.85
CA PHE A 419 16.76 42.28 63.22
C PHE A 419 16.46 41.04 62.33
N LYS A 420 15.72 40.11 62.91
CA LYS A 420 15.39 38.75 62.45
C LYS A 420 13.90 38.66 62.05
N ARG A 421 13.58 37.79 61.06
CA ARG A 421 12.32 37.04 60.80
C ARG A 421 11.12 37.77 60.11
N PRO A 422 10.09 37.05 59.61
CA PRO A 422 10.05 35.91 58.65
C PRO A 422 8.85 35.96 57.65
N LYS A 423 8.65 34.86 56.89
CA LYS A 423 7.39 34.24 56.37
C LYS A 423 6.97 34.40 54.88
N GLN A 424 6.80 33.19 54.27
CA GLN A 424 5.73 32.69 53.36
C GLN A 424 5.48 33.43 52.03
N SER A 425 4.96 32.85 50.95
CA SER A 425 4.70 31.50 50.40
C SER A 425 4.03 31.76 49.04
N ASN A 426 4.13 30.80 48.11
CA ASN A 426 3.24 30.54 46.97
C ASN A 426 3.45 31.24 45.61
N ASN A 427 3.48 30.34 44.61
CA ASN A 427 2.92 30.38 43.25
C ASN A 427 3.60 31.24 42.16
N ALA A 428 4.27 30.56 41.23
CA ALA A 428 3.73 30.20 39.91
C ALA A 428 4.43 28.93 39.39
#